data_AF-A0A956LHA5-F1
#
_entry.id   AF-A0A956LHA5-F1
#
_cell.length_a   1.000
_cell.length_b   1.000
_cell.length_c   1.000
_cell.angle_alpha   90.00
_cell.angle_beta   90.00
_cell.angle_gamma   90.00
#
_symmetry.space_group_name_H-M   'P 1'
#
loop_
_entity.id
_entity.type
_entity.pdbx_description
1 polymer ?
#
loop_
_entity_poly.entity_id
_entity_poly.type
_entity_poly.pdbx_seq_one_letter_code
_entity_poly.pdbx_strand_id
1 'polypeptide(L)'
;MQREVYGVALEWPLEVIQAYIPVLLKIVGGDGEVSDAEWDYLLGRARAMGIPDELIHSWTLIDHRAVDLKSAVRSLYEVAGSEGSYAFLYDAIKVSSADGYHEAERAQLIAAAETLEIPLALVQQIEALVGIEEQVRRMRVELLYPQRTKFHGG
;
A
#
# COMPACT_ATOMS: atom_id res chain seq x y z
N MET A 1 0.19 -15.48 0.89
CA MET A 1 0.27 -14.35 -0.06
C MET A 1 1.59 -13.58 0.05
N GLN A 2 2.14 -13.30 1.23
CA GLN A 2 3.39 -12.51 1.35
C GLN A 2 4.56 -13.07 0.51
N ARG A 3 4.79 -14.39 0.53
CA ARG A 3 5.77 -15.06 -0.34
C ARG A 3 5.51 -14.93 -1.84
N GLU A 4 4.23 -14.90 -2.24
CA GLU A 4 3.84 -14.75 -3.64
C GLU A 4 4.04 -13.31 -4.11
N VAL A 5 3.71 -12.33 -3.27
CA VAL A 5 3.79 -10.91 -3.59
C VAL A 5 5.22 -10.39 -3.54
N TYR A 6 5.97 -10.71 -2.49
CA TYR A 6 7.30 -10.13 -2.23
C TYR A 6 8.46 -11.10 -2.43
N GLY A 7 8.19 -12.39 -2.68
CA GLY A 7 9.23 -13.41 -2.78
C GLY A 7 9.92 -13.76 -1.44
N VAL A 8 9.57 -13.08 -0.34
CA VAL A 8 10.14 -13.35 0.99
C VAL A 8 9.41 -14.46 1.71
N ALA A 9 10.17 -15.35 2.37
CA ALA A 9 9.62 -16.48 3.10
C ALA A 9 9.14 -16.12 4.52
N LEU A 10 9.43 -14.91 5.01
CA LEU A 10 9.09 -14.48 6.36
C LEU A 10 7.79 -13.68 6.41
N GLU A 11 7.01 -13.94 7.47
CA GLU A 11 5.96 -13.04 7.92
C GLU A 11 6.59 -11.77 8.52
N TRP A 12 6.03 -10.61 8.20
CA TRP A 12 6.50 -9.36 8.81
C TRP A 12 6.25 -9.36 10.32
N PRO A 13 7.25 -9.02 11.15
CA PRO A 13 7.06 -8.87 12.58
C PRO A 13 5.98 -7.84 12.90
N LEU A 14 5.26 -8.04 14.01
CA LEU A 14 4.21 -7.12 14.46
C LEU A 14 4.71 -5.68 14.57
N GLU A 15 5.92 -5.48 15.07
CA GLU A 15 6.55 -4.16 15.21
C GLU A 15 6.73 -3.46 13.85
N VAL A 16 7.10 -4.21 12.81
CA VAL A 16 7.17 -3.68 11.43
C VAL A 16 5.79 -3.24 10.99
N ILE A 17 4.76 -4.08 11.16
CA ILE A 17 3.38 -3.74 10.77
C ILE A 17 2.88 -2.50 11.53
N GLN A 18 3.18 -2.38 12.82
CA GLN A 18 2.80 -1.25 13.65
C GLN A 18 3.47 0.07 13.22
N ALA A 19 4.72 0.02 12.79
CA ALA A 19 5.40 1.19 12.21
C ALA A 19 4.92 1.50 10.78
N TYR A 20 4.52 0.48 10.04
CA TYR A 20 4.15 0.56 8.62
C TYR A 20 2.84 1.30 8.37
N ILE A 21 1.79 0.92 9.10
CA ILE A 21 0.42 1.35 8.80
C ILE A 21 0.21 2.86 9.00
N PRO A 22 0.70 3.51 10.07
CA PRO A 22 0.56 4.96 10.22
C PRO A 22 1.19 5.74 9.06
N VAL A 23 2.34 5.28 8.55
CA VAL A 23 3.01 5.90 7.40
C VAL A 23 2.21 5.68 6.13
N LEU A 24 1.71 4.46 5.92
CA LEU A 24 0.87 4.13 4.77
C LEU A 24 -0.37 5.04 4.73
N LEU A 25 -1.10 5.12 5.84
CA LEU A 25 -2.31 5.95 5.94
C LEU A 25 -2.01 7.45 5.80
N LYS A 26 -0.83 7.91 6.24
CA LYS A 26 -0.41 9.30 6.03
C LYS A 26 -0.20 9.63 4.56
N ILE A 27 0.33 8.69 3.79
CA ILE A 27 0.57 8.87 2.35
C ILE A 27 -0.74 8.76 1.58
N VAL A 28 -1.52 7.72 1.85
CA VAL A 28 -2.82 7.44 1.22
C VAL A 28 -3.79 8.60 1.49
N GLY A 29 -3.90 9.05 2.73
CA GLY A 29 -4.71 10.23 3.09
C GLY A 29 -4.05 11.57 2.76
N GLY A 30 -3.26 11.64 1.68
CA GLY A 30 -2.43 12.80 1.35
C GLY A 30 -3.23 14.06 1.01
N ASP A 31 -4.46 13.90 0.53
CA ASP A 31 -5.44 14.97 0.29
C ASP A 31 -6.26 15.35 1.54
N GLY A 32 -6.04 14.62 2.64
CA GLY A 32 -6.71 14.80 3.92
C GLY A 32 -7.69 13.69 4.28
N GLU A 33 -8.06 12.78 3.37
CA GLU A 33 -8.97 11.66 3.65
C GLU A 33 -8.47 10.38 3.00
N VAL A 34 -8.72 9.24 3.65
CA VAL A 34 -8.55 7.93 3.00
C VAL A 34 -9.93 7.54 2.50
N SER A 35 -10.07 7.33 1.19
CA SER A 35 -11.38 7.02 0.61
C SER A 35 -11.86 5.63 1.00
N ASP A 36 -13.17 5.38 0.87
CA ASP A 36 -13.74 4.04 1.10
C ASP A 36 -13.07 2.97 0.21
N ALA A 37 -12.72 3.32 -1.03
CA ALA A 37 -12.10 2.40 -1.98
C ALA A 37 -10.66 2.04 -1.58
N GLU A 38 -9.88 3.03 -1.16
CA GLU A 38 -8.53 2.82 -0.65
C GLU A 38 -8.54 2.02 0.64
N TRP A 39 -9.47 2.33 1.54
CA TRP A 39 -9.63 1.61 2.80
C TRP A 39 -10.02 0.16 2.56
N ASP A 40 -11.04 -0.11 1.74
CA ASP A 40 -11.46 -1.47 1.40
C ASP A 40 -10.34 -2.27 0.72
N TYR A 41 -9.57 -1.62 -0.16
CA TYR A 41 -8.41 -2.24 -0.80
C TYR A 41 -7.34 -2.63 0.22
N LEU A 42 -6.99 -1.71 1.15
CA LEU A 42 -6.05 -1.97 2.23
C LEU A 42 -6.52 -3.13 3.11
N LEU A 43 -7.79 -3.13 3.53
CA LEU A 43 -8.35 -4.19 4.38
C LEU A 43 -8.32 -5.55 3.67
N GLY A 44 -8.74 -5.59 2.40
CA GLY A 44 -8.72 -6.80 1.58
C GLY A 44 -7.30 -7.36 1.43
N ARG A 45 -6.34 -6.47 1.14
CA ARG A 45 -4.92 -6.82 1.02
C ARG A 45 -4.34 -7.36 2.34
N ALA A 46 -4.60 -6.69 3.45
CA ALA A 46 -4.14 -7.09 4.77
C ALA A 46 -4.66 -8.47 5.18
N ARG A 47 -5.97 -8.72 5.02
CA ARG A 47 -6.56 -10.04 5.28
C ARG A 47 -5.95 -11.12 4.39
N ALA A 48 -5.75 -10.82 3.12
CA ALA A 48 -5.14 -11.76 2.18
C ALA A 48 -3.66 -12.07 2.52
N MET A 49 -2.98 -11.14 3.19
CA MET A 49 -1.64 -11.32 3.76
C MET A 49 -1.62 -12.06 5.09
N GLY A 50 -2.78 -12.43 5.64
CA GLY A 50 -2.90 -13.16 6.90
C GLY A 50 -2.82 -12.28 8.15
N ILE A 51 -2.99 -10.96 8.01
CA ILE A 51 -3.02 -10.05 9.15
C ILE A 51 -4.31 -10.28 9.95
N PRO A 52 -4.24 -10.49 11.29
CA PRO A 52 -5.42 -10.72 12.12
C PRO A 52 -6.40 -9.55 12.10
N ASP A 53 -7.70 -9.84 12.10
CA ASP A 53 -8.76 -8.81 12.07
C ASP A 53 -8.70 -7.89 13.29
N GLU A 54 -8.26 -8.37 14.45
CA GLU A 54 -8.08 -7.53 15.65
C GLU A 54 -7.04 -6.43 15.43
N LEU A 55 -5.95 -6.77 14.72
CA LEU A 55 -4.92 -5.80 14.39
C LEU A 55 -5.42 -4.83 13.32
N ILE A 56 -6.11 -5.34 12.29
CA ILE A 56 -6.74 -4.50 11.26
C ILE A 56 -7.72 -3.50 11.88
N HIS A 57 -8.55 -3.94 12.83
CA HIS A 57 -9.51 -3.08 13.50
C HIS A 57 -8.81 -1.94 14.25
N SER A 58 -7.64 -2.19 14.83
CA SER A 58 -6.88 -1.13 15.52
C SER A 58 -6.48 0.04 14.60
N TRP A 59 -6.41 -0.19 13.28
CA TRP A 59 -6.00 0.84 12.32
C TRP A 59 -7.03 1.96 12.17
N THR A 60 -8.32 1.70 12.47
CA THR A 60 -9.36 2.74 12.47
C THR A 60 -9.15 3.79 13.56
N LEU A 61 -8.30 3.50 14.55
CA LEU A 61 -7.98 4.40 15.65
C LEU A 61 -6.82 5.35 15.32
N ILE A 62 -6.16 5.16 14.17
CA ILE A 62 -5.01 5.96 13.75
C ILE A 62 -5.49 7.28 13.15
N ASP A 63 -5.15 8.39 13.81
CA ASP A 63 -5.27 9.72 13.22
C ASP A 63 -4.08 9.99 12.28
N HIS A 64 -4.22 9.58 11.02
CA HIS A 64 -3.20 9.77 10.00
C HIS A 64 -2.89 11.25 9.74
N ARG A 65 -3.81 12.18 10.02
CA ARG A 65 -3.57 13.61 9.82
C ARG A 65 -2.54 14.15 10.81
N ALA A 66 -2.55 13.62 12.03
CA ALA A 66 -1.60 13.94 13.10
C ALA A 66 -0.23 13.26 12.94
N VAL A 67 -0.07 12.31 12.02
CA VAL A 67 1.22 11.63 11.79
C VAL A 67 2.22 12.61 11.17
N ASP A 68 3.37 12.77 11.84
CA ASP A 68 4.55 13.42 11.28
C ASP A 68 5.26 12.43 10.34
N LEU A 69 5.13 12.66 9.03
CA LEU A 69 5.59 11.72 8.02
C LEU A 69 7.09 11.42 8.17
N LYS A 70 7.91 12.44 8.41
CA LYS A 70 9.37 12.29 8.43
C LYS A 70 9.85 11.40 9.58
N SER A 71 9.34 11.61 10.79
CA SER A 71 9.69 10.76 11.94
C SER A 71 9.15 9.34 11.77
N ALA A 72 7.89 9.20 11.33
CA ALA A 72 7.27 7.90 11.15
C ALA A 72 7.99 7.04 10.09
N VAL A 73 8.39 7.64 8.96
CA VAL A 73 9.19 6.99 7.92
C VAL A 73 10.55 6.51 8.44
N ARG A 74 11.21 7.33 9.28
CA ARG A 74 12.50 6.93 9.90
C ARG A 74 12.33 5.76 10.85
N SER A 75 11.30 5.80 11.70
CA SER A 75 11.00 4.68 12.60
C SER A 75 10.67 3.39 11.84
N LEU A 76 9.94 3.48 10.73
CA LEU A 76 9.72 2.35 9.84
C LEU A 76 11.05 1.80 9.29
N TYR A 77 11.93 2.68 8.81
CA TYR A 77 13.24 2.26 8.29
C TYR A 77 14.10 1.57 9.35
N GLU A 78 14.08 2.04 10.59
CA GLU A 78 14.83 1.45 11.70
C GLU A 78 14.44 -0.02 11.98
N VAL A 79 13.15 -0.36 11.82
CA VAL A 79 12.64 -1.71 12.08
C VAL A 79 12.57 -2.60 10.84
N ALA A 80 12.35 -2.03 9.66
CA ALA A 80 12.12 -2.77 8.40
C ALA A 80 13.31 -2.76 7.44
N GLY A 81 14.27 -1.84 7.64
CA GLY A 81 15.42 -1.66 6.77
C GLY A 81 15.07 -1.20 5.34
N SER A 82 16.07 -1.27 4.46
CA SER A 82 15.93 -0.85 3.06
C SER A 82 15.01 -1.77 2.25
N GLU A 83 15.03 -3.09 2.51
CA GLU A 83 14.17 -4.04 1.80
C GLU A 83 12.68 -3.81 2.11
N GLY A 84 12.35 -3.59 3.39
CA GLY A 84 10.99 -3.25 3.81
C GLY A 84 10.51 -1.90 3.24
N SER A 85 11.44 -0.98 3.02
CA SER A 85 11.15 0.35 2.48
C SER A 85 10.67 0.32 1.02
N TYR A 86 11.19 -0.57 0.19
CA TYR A 86 10.71 -0.71 -1.21
C TYR A 86 9.34 -1.39 -1.28
N ALA A 87 9.14 -2.44 -0.47
CA ALA A 87 7.83 -3.07 -0.34
C ALA A 87 6.78 -2.08 0.17
N PHE A 88 7.18 -1.20 1.10
CA PHE A 88 6.37 -0.09 1.59
C PHE A 88 5.92 0.87 0.49
N LEU A 89 6.85 1.42 -0.29
CA LEU A 89 6.50 2.35 -1.37
C LEU A 89 5.58 1.69 -2.40
N TYR A 90 5.83 0.42 -2.73
CA TYR A 90 4.97 -0.35 -3.62
C TYR A 90 3.54 -0.46 -3.09
N ASP A 91 3.36 -0.85 -1.83
CA ASP A 91 2.02 -0.96 -1.24
C ASP A 91 1.30 0.37 -1.12
N ALA A 92 2.02 1.45 -0.75
CA ALA A 92 1.45 2.79 -0.71
C ALA A 92 0.88 3.18 -2.08
N ILE A 93 1.63 2.96 -3.17
CA ILE A 93 1.15 3.21 -4.52
C ILE A 93 -0.04 2.30 -4.86
N LYS A 94 -0.03 1.02 -4.48
CA LYS A 94 -1.14 0.09 -4.75
C LYS A 94 -2.43 0.53 -4.06
N VAL A 95 -2.35 0.98 -2.82
CA VAL A 95 -3.50 1.44 -2.04
C VAL A 95 -4.01 2.76 -2.60
N SER A 96 -3.14 3.75 -2.79
CA SER A 96 -3.50 5.04 -3.42
C SER A 96 -4.04 4.91 -4.85
N SER A 97 -3.73 3.82 -5.55
CA SER A 97 -4.28 3.57 -6.89
C SER A 97 -5.68 2.93 -6.89
N ALA A 98 -6.29 2.68 -5.72
CA ALA A 98 -7.55 1.95 -5.62
C ALA A 98 -8.73 2.69 -6.27
N ASP A 99 -8.79 4.01 -6.13
CA ASP A 99 -9.74 4.92 -6.79
C ASP A 99 -9.07 5.94 -7.71
N GLY A 100 -7.75 6.14 -7.57
CA GLY A 100 -6.92 6.81 -8.55
C GLY A 100 -5.78 7.54 -7.88
N TYR A 101 -4.55 7.25 -8.29
CA TYR A 101 -3.38 7.81 -7.64
C TYR A 101 -3.27 9.33 -7.87
N HIS A 102 -3.57 10.11 -6.84
CA HIS A 102 -3.69 11.56 -6.90
C HIS A 102 -2.35 12.26 -6.61
N GLU A 103 -2.23 13.52 -7.06
CA GLU A 103 -0.99 14.31 -6.90
C GLU A 103 -0.64 14.56 -5.43
N ALA A 104 -1.64 14.63 -4.53
CA ALA A 104 -1.42 14.83 -3.10
C ALA A 104 -0.79 13.60 -2.43
N GLU A 105 -1.32 12.40 -2.69
CA GLU A 105 -0.72 11.12 -2.27
C GLU A 105 0.69 10.98 -2.83
N ARG A 106 0.84 11.29 -4.13
CA ARG A 106 2.13 11.22 -4.82
C ARG A 106 3.17 12.14 -4.20
N ALA A 107 2.78 13.35 -3.79
CA ALA A 107 3.67 14.27 -3.09
C ALA A 107 4.10 13.71 -1.72
N GLN A 108 3.19 13.11 -0.96
CA GLN A 108 3.55 12.46 0.32
C GLN A 108 4.47 11.25 0.10
N LEU A 109 4.22 10.44 -0.93
CA LEU A 109 5.06 9.30 -1.28
C LEU A 109 6.49 9.76 -1.63
N ILE A 110 6.63 10.81 -2.44
CA ILE A 110 7.94 11.37 -2.79
C ILE A 110 8.65 11.91 -1.53
N ALA A 111 7.95 12.63 -0.64
CA ALA A 111 8.53 13.11 0.61
C ALA A 111 9.00 11.97 1.53
N ALA A 112 8.26 10.85 1.56
CA ALA A 112 8.68 9.64 2.27
C ALA A 112 9.93 9.02 1.64
N ALA A 113 9.96 8.87 0.31
CA ALA A 113 11.12 8.35 -0.42
C ALA A 113 12.37 9.22 -0.23
N GLU A 114 12.24 10.55 -0.26
CA GLU A 114 13.33 11.49 0.02
C GLU A 114 13.88 11.32 1.44
N THR A 115 13.00 11.09 2.42
CA THR A 115 13.42 10.84 3.81
C THR A 115 14.25 9.56 3.95
N LEU A 116 14.02 8.58 3.07
CA LEU A 116 14.72 7.30 3.00
C LEU A 116 15.93 7.33 2.05
N GLU A 117 16.25 8.50 1.48
CA GLU A 117 17.30 8.66 0.46
C GLU A 117 17.08 7.76 -0.77
N ILE A 118 15.82 7.43 -1.05
CA ILE A 118 15.43 6.63 -2.22
C ILE A 118 15.37 7.53 -3.44
N PRO A 119 16.11 7.23 -4.53
CA PRO A 119 16.08 8.06 -5.73
C PRO A 119 14.68 8.14 -6.34
N LEU A 120 14.27 9.33 -6.77
CA LEU A 120 12.99 9.54 -7.48
C LEU A 120 12.83 8.61 -8.69
N ALA A 121 13.93 8.31 -9.39
CA ALA A 121 13.93 7.37 -10.50
C ALA A 121 13.50 5.95 -10.10
N LEU A 122 13.79 5.52 -8.87
CA LEU A 122 13.32 4.23 -8.35
C LEU A 122 11.82 4.30 -8.00
N VAL A 123 11.36 5.40 -7.38
CA VAL A 123 9.93 5.63 -7.14
C VAL A 123 9.13 5.53 -8.44
N GLN A 124 9.59 6.22 -9.49
CA GLN A 124 8.96 6.17 -10.82
C GLN A 124 8.94 4.77 -11.44
N GLN A 125 9.98 3.95 -11.20
CA GLN A 125 9.99 2.56 -11.63
C GLN A 125 8.94 1.72 -10.90
N ILE A 126 8.75 1.94 -9.60
CA ILE A 126 7.71 1.26 -8.81
C ILE A 126 6.31 1.73 -9.26
N GLU A 127 6.11 3.04 -9.51
CA GLU A 127 4.87 3.58 -10.07
C GLU A 127 4.54 2.90 -11.42
N ALA A 128 5.53 2.78 -12.30
CA ALA A 128 5.37 2.11 -13.59
C ALA A 128 5.05 0.62 -13.43
N LEU A 129 5.69 -0.08 -12.49
CA LEU A 129 5.40 -1.48 -12.17
C LEU A 129 3.93 -1.65 -11.76
N VAL A 130 3.44 -0.84 -10.81
CA VAL A 130 2.04 -0.89 -10.37
C VAL A 130 1.08 -0.66 -11.54
N GLY A 131 1.39 0.31 -12.40
CA GLY A 131 0.62 0.58 -13.62
C GLY A 131 0.57 -0.61 -14.58
N ILE A 132 1.69 -1.30 -14.78
CA ILE A 132 1.77 -2.50 -15.63
C ILE A 132 0.98 -3.66 -15.02
N GLU A 133 1.13 -3.92 -13.72
CA GLU A 133 0.37 -4.97 -13.03
C GLU A 133 -1.13 -4.77 -13.18
N GLU A 134 -1.59 -3.53 -13.06
CA GLU A 134 -3.00 -3.19 -13.19
C GLU A 134 -3.50 -3.37 -14.63
N GLN A 135 -2.67 -3.09 -15.64
CA GLN A 135 -2.99 -3.40 -17.03
C GLN A 135 -3.07 -4.91 -17.27
N VAL A 136 -2.11 -5.68 -16.74
CA VAL A 136 -2.12 -7.14 -16.84
C VAL A 136 -3.34 -7.74 -16.13
N ARG A 137 -3.71 -7.19 -14.96
CA ARG A 137 -4.93 -7.57 -14.24
C ARG A 137 -6.17 -7.33 -15.09
N ARG A 138 -6.31 -6.14 -15.69
CA ARG A 138 -7.43 -5.80 -16.58
C ARG A 138 -7.51 -6.74 -17.78
N MET A 139 -6.39 -6.97 -18.47
CA MET A 139 -6.29 -7.91 -19.58
C MET A 139 -6.71 -9.32 -19.16
N ARG A 140 -6.26 -9.81 -18.00
CA ARG A 140 -6.65 -11.13 -17.47
C ARG A 140 -8.16 -11.21 -17.24
N VAL A 141 -8.77 -10.18 -16.64
CA VAL A 141 -10.22 -10.15 -16.40
C VAL A 141 -11.00 -10.16 -17.71
N GLU A 142 -10.57 -9.38 -18.70
CA GLU A 142 -11.21 -9.34 -20.03
C GLU A 142 -11.09 -10.67 -20.79
N LEU A 143 -9.94 -11.35 -20.71
CA LEU A 143 -9.73 -12.65 -21.36
C LEU A 143 -10.54 -13.77 -20.69
N LEU A 144 -10.62 -13.78 -19.36
CA LEU A 144 -11.32 -14.83 -18.62
C LEU A 144 -12.84 -14.61 -18.57
N TYR A 145 -13.28 -13.35 -18.60
CA TYR A 145 -14.70 -12.96 -18.54
C TYR A 145 -15.04 -11.93 -19.65
N PRO A 146 -14.92 -12.32 -20.93
CA PRO A 146 -15.09 -11.41 -22.08
C PRO A 146 -16.52 -10.87 -22.20
N GLN A 147 -17.48 -11.60 -21.64
CA GLN A 147 -18.82 -11.12 -21.36
C GLN A 147 -18.88 -10.95 -19.86
N ARG A 148 -19.26 -9.76 -19.34
CA ARG A 148 -19.41 -9.50 -17.90
C ARG A 148 -20.43 -10.48 -17.35
N THR A 149 -19.95 -11.64 -16.94
CA THR A 149 -20.78 -12.77 -16.58
C THR A 149 -21.38 -12.37 -15.24
N LYS A 150 -22.65 -12.01 -15.23
CA LYS A 150 -23.37 -11.92 -13.96
C LYS A 150 -23.33 -13.32 -13.37
N PHE A 151 -22.58 -13.49 -12.28
CA PHE A 151 -22.75 -14.67 -11.45
C PHE A 151 -24.22 -14.69 -11.05
N HIS A 152 -25.00 -15.64 -11.58
CA HIS A 152 -26.34 -15.91 -11.11
C HIS A 152 -26.19 -16.71 -9.82
N GLY A 153 -26.00 -16.00 -8.71
CA GLY A 153 -26.05 -16.56 -7.35
C GLY A 153 -27.33 -16.08 -6.68
N GLY A 154 -28.18 -17.02 -6.27
CA GLY A 154 -29.48 -16.80 -5.64
C GLY A 154 -29.43 -16.56 -4.14
#